data_AF-A0AB73U6G6-F1
#
_entry.id   AF-A0AB73U6G6-F1
#
_cell.length_a   1.000
_cell.length_b   1.000
_cell.length_c   1.000
_cell.angle_alpha   90.00
_cell.angle_beta   90.00
_cell.angle_gamma   90.00
#
_symmetry.space_group_name_H-M   'P 1'
#
loop_
_entity.id
_entity.type
_entity.pdbx_description
1 polymer ?
#
loop_
_entity_poly.entity_id
_entity_poly.type
_entity_poly.pdbx_seq_one_letter_code
_entity_poly.pdbx_strand_id
1 'polypeptide(L)'
;MDDTSNDNRVVFTAAIVSALAYGMLASFFVARGGLESTTIYLTILGFFIVLPIVGFAIKSLLPQLGDYARGVMLSPLPGAITYLLAMSWVAIT
;
A
#
# COMPACT_ATOMS: atom_id res chain seq x y z
N MET A 1 1.79 -17.66 22.75
CA MET A 1 3.03 -17.04 22.24
C MET A 1 3.30 -17.65 20.86
N ASP A 2 2.48 -17.24 19.90
CA ASP A 2 2.58 -17.55 18.45
C ASP A 2 2.22 -16.28 17.64
N ASP A 3 2.46 -15.10 18.24
CA ASP A 3 2.08 -13.81 17.67
C ASP A 3 3.01 -13.45 16.49
N THR A 4 4.24 -13.96 16.49
CA THR A 4 5.23 -13.77 15.41
C THR A 4 4.75 -14.34 14.07
N SER A 5 4.07 -15.49 14.09
CA SER A 5 3.49 -16.09 12.87
C SER A 5 2.41 -15.19 12.29
N ASN A 6 1.61 -14.58 13.17
CA ASN A 6 0.50 -13.73 12.77
C ASN A 6 0.97 -12.36 12.27
N ASP A 7 1.93 -11.74 12.96
CA ASP A 7 2.57 -10.50 12.53
C ASP A 7 3.25 -10.65 11.17
N ASN A 8 3.93 -11.77 10.92
CA ASN A 8 4.52 -12.06 9.62
C ASN A 8 3.47 -12.10 8.49
N ARG A 9 2.29 -12.67 8.73
CA ARG A 9 1.20 -12.69 7.74
C ARG A 9 0.68 -11.28 7.45
N VAL A 10 0.53 -10.45 8.48
CA VAL A 10 0.09 -9.05 8.33
C VAL A 10 1.09 -8.27 7.48
N VAL A 11 2.37 -8.33 7.83
CA VAL A 11 3.45 -7.60 7.13
C VAL A 11 3.58 -8.09 5.68
N PHE A 12 3.55 -9.40 5.46
CA PHE A 12 3.61 -9.97 4.11
C PHE A 12 2.44 -9.52 3.25
N THR A 13 1.22 -9.54 3.80
CA THR A 13 0.02 -9.08 3.10
C THR A 13 0.11 -7.59 2.78
N ALA A 14 0.56 -6.77 3.75
CA ALA A 14 0.77 -5.34 3.53
C ALA A 14 1.77 -5.09 2.39
N ALA A 15 2.88 -5.82 2.37
CA ALA A 15 3.90 -5.70 1.33
C ALA A 15 3.38 -6.07 -0.07
N ILE A 16 2.64 -7.17 -0.21
CA ILE A 16 2.08 -7.60 -1.51
C ILE A 16 1.05 -6.60 -2.01
N VAL A 17 0.08 -6.23 -1.17
CA VAL A 17 -0.99 -5.30 -1.58
C VAL A 17 -0.40 -3.94 -1.92
N SER A 18 0.61 -3.50 -1.16
CA SER A 18 1.38 -2.29 -1.48
C SER A 18 2.07 -2.39 -2.83
N ALA A 19 2.78 -3.49 -3.09
CA ALA A 19 3.50 -3.70 -4.34
C ALA A 19 2.55 -3.68 -5.54
N LEU A 20 1.37 -4.28 -5.42
CA LEU A 20 0.34 -4.24 -6.46
C LEU A 20 -0.20 -2.82 -6.67
N ALA A 21 -0.60 -2.13 -5.61
CA ALA A 21 -1.20 -0.79 -5.71
C ALA A 21 -0.24 0.23 -6.33
N TYR A 22 0.98 0.32 -5.79
CA TYR A 22 2.00 1.25 -6.26
C TYR A 22 2.65 0.80 -7.57
N GLY A 23 2.75 -0.51 -7.82
CA GLY A 23 3.20 -1.05 -9.10
C GLY A 23 2.24 -0.74 -10.25
N MET A 24 0.93 -0.77 -9.99
CA MET A 24 -0.08 -0.31 -10.95
C MET A 24 0.04 1.20 -11.20
N LEU A 25 0.20 2.01 -10.16
CA LEU A 25 0.42 3.46 -10.30
C LEU A 25 1.67 3.77 -11.15
N ALA A 26 2.79 3.10 -10.87
CA ALA A 26 4.03 3.26 -11.63
C ALA A 26 3.86 2.82 -13.09
N SER A 27 3.16 1.72 -13.35
CA SER A 27 2.87 1.24 -14.70
C SER A 27 2.01 2.25 -15.47
N PHE A 28 1.02 2.86 -14.81
CA PHE A 28 0.16 3.88 -15.42
C PHE A 28 0.94 5.17 -15.72
N PHE A 29 1.86 5.56 -14.83
CA PHE A 29 2.78 6.67 -15.06
C PHE A 29 3.61 6.47 -16.33
N VAL A 30 4.25 5.29 -16.47
CA VAL A 30 5.06 4.96 -17.65
C VAL A 30 4.20 4.93 -18.92
N ALA A 31 3.02 4.31 -18.87
CA ALA A 31 2.13 4.18 -20.03
C ALA A 31 1.58 5.52 -20.53
N ARG A 32 1.45 6.53 -19.66
CA ARG A 32 0.94 7.87 -20.00
C ARG A 32 2.04 8.88 -20.35
N GLY A 33 3.31 8.48 -20.30
CA GLY A 33 4.44 9.38 -20.53
C GLY A 33 4.68 10.37 -19.39
N GLY A 34 4.19 10.06 -18.19
CA GLY A 34 4.24 10.91 -17.00
C GLY A 34 2.86 11.22 -16.42
N LEU A 35 2.85 11.57 -15.14
CA LEU A 35 1.70 12.14 -14.44
C LEU A 35 2.19 13.38 -13.68
N GLU A 36 1.30 14.36 -13.54
CA GLU A 36 1.58 15.50 -12.66
C GLU A 36 1.79 15.02 -11.22
N SER A 37 2.73 15.63 -10.50
CA SER A 37 3.02 15.30 -9.11
C SER A 37 1.77 15.37 -8.23
N THR A 38 0.88 16.33 -8.49
CA THR A 38 -0.43 16.45 -7.81
C THR A 38 -1.27 15.18 -7.96
N THR A 39 -1.31 14.58 -9.15
CA THR A 39 -2.06 13.34 -9.41
C THR A 39 -1.45 12.17 -8.66
N ILE A 40 -0.12 12.09 -8.60
CA ILE A 40 0.59 11.05 -7.85
C ILE A 40 0.27 11.17 -6.35
N TYR A 41 0.39 12.36 -5.77
CA TYR A 41 0.05 12.59 -4.35
C TYR A 41 -1.42 12.29 -4.03
N LEU A 42 -2.35 12.72 -4.89
CA LEU A 42 -3.77 12.41 -4.72
C LEU A 42 -4.05 10.91 -4.79
N THR A 43 -3.36 10.18 -5.68
CA THR A 43 -3.54 8.74 -5.79
C THR A 43 -2.99 8.01 -4.56
N ILE A 44 -1.81 8.41 -4.08
CA ILE A 44 -1.23 7.88 -2.85
C ILE A 44 -2.17 8.15 -1.67
N LEU A 45 -2.66 9.39 -1.52
CA LEU A 45 -3.63 9.75 -0.48
C LEU A 45 -4.94 8.95 -0.60
N GLY A 46 -5.38 8.70 -1.84
CA GLY A 46 -6.50 7.82 -2.14
C GLY A 46 -6.28 6.39 -1.63
N PHE A 47 -5.08 5.83 -1.78
CA PHE A 47 -4.75 4.52 -1.23
C PHE A 47 -4.85 4.49 0.31
N PHE A 48 -4.44 5.56 1.00
CA PHE A 48 -4.60 5.70 2.45
C PHE A 48 -6.06 5.75 2.92
N ILE A 49 -7.02 5.96 2.03
CA ILE A 49 -8.44 5.95 2.36
C ILE A 49 -9.06 4.62 1.92
N VAL A 50 -8.86 4.26 0.64
CA VAL A 50 -9.51 3.10 0.02
C VAL A 50 -9.02 1.78 0.63
N LEU A 51 -7.71 1.59 0.82
CA LEU A 51 -7.18 0.32 1.31
C LEU A 51 -7.61 0.03 2.76
N PRO A 52 -7.62 1.01 3.70
CA PRO A 52 -8.23 0.80 5.01
C PRO A 52 -9.72 0.48 4.97
N ILE A 53 -10.49 1.12 4.10
CA ILE A 53 -11.93 0.81 3.92
C ILE A 53 -12.10 -0.63 3.41
N VAL A 54 -11.32 -1.05 2.43
CA VAL A 54 -11.35 -2.42 1.90
C VAL A 54 -10.96 -3.42 2.99
N GLY A 55 -9.90 -3.15 3.75
CA GLY A 55 -9.50 -3.98 4.89
C GLY A 55 -10.61 -4.05 5.94
N PHE A 56 -11.31 -2.94 6.22
CA PHE A 56 -12.43 -2.93 7.16
C PHE A 56 -13.61 -3.77 6.67
N ALA A 57 -13.95 -3.66 5.39
CA ALA A 57 -14.97 -4.48 4.77
C ALA A 57 -14.64 -5.98 4.83
N ILE A 58 -13.38 -6.36 4.54
CA ILE A 58 -12.92 -7.76 4.66
C ILE A 58 -13.06 -8.24 6.09
N LYS A 59 -12.61 -7.46 7.08
CA LYS A 59 -12.74 -7.80 8.51
C LYS A 59 -14.19 -7.99 8.92
N SER A 60 -15.10 -7.15 8.43
CA SER A 60 -16.53 -7.19 8.77
C SER A 60 -17.26 -8.38 8.14
N LEU A 61 -16.91 -8.73 6.90
CA LEU A 61 -17.58 -9.82 6.16
C LEU A 61 -17.00 -11.20 6.48
N LEU A 62 -15.68 -11.25 6.71
CA LEU A 62 -14.91 -12.48 6.90
C LEU A 62 -13.98 -12.31 8.11
N PRO A 63 -14.50 -12.38 9.35
CA PRO A 63 -13.72 -12.15 10.56
C PRO A 63 -12.55 -13.14 10.74
N GLN A 64 -12.65 -14.33 10.14
CA GLN A 64 -11.57 -15.32 10.08
C GLN A 64 -10.33 -14.86 9.29
N LEU A 65 -10.44 -13.80 8.47
CA LEU A 65 -9.34 -13.19 7.72
C LEU A 65 -8.82 -11.90 8.39
N GLY A 66 -9.01 -11.75 9.70
CA GLY A 66 -8.67 -10.53 10.44
C GLY A 66 -7.23 -10.04 10.23
N ASP A 67 -6.26 -10.95 10.14
CA ASP A 67 -4.85 -10.61 9.95
C ASP A 67 -4.54 -10.13 8.53
N TYR A 68 -5.16 -10.77 7.52
CA TYR A 68 -5.08 -10.31 6.13
C TYR A 68 -5.75 -8.93 5.97
N ALA A 69 -6.91 -8.74 6.59
CA ALA A 69 -7.60 -7.46 6.62
C ALA A 69 -6.73 -6.35 7.23
N ARG A 70 -6.04 -6.65 8.34
CA ARG A 70 -5.09 -5.72 8.96
C ARG A 70 -3.90 -5.42 8.05
N GLY A 71 -3.38 -6.43 7.34
CA GLY A 71 -2.34 -6.24 6.34
C GLY A 71 -2.79 -5.34 5.19
N VAL A 72 -4.00 -5.52 4.68
CA VAL A 72 -4.60 -4.63 3.66
C VAL A 72 -4.75 -3.20 4.18
N MET A 73 -5.19 -3.02 5.43
CA MET A 73 -5.27 -1.66 6.03
C MET A 73 -3.91 -0.95 6.10
N LEU A 74 -2.84 -1.69 6.38
CA LEU A 74 -1.48 -1.15 6.50
C LEU A 74 -0.72 -1.05 5.17
N SER A 75 -1.25 -1.66 4.11
CA SER A 75 -0.64 -1.70 2.78
C SER A 75 -0.35 -0.36 2.09
N PRO A 76 -0.96 0.80 2.43
CA PRO A 76 -0.52 2.08 1.89
C PRO A 76 0.91 2.46 2.33
N LEU A 77 1.34 2.02 3.51
CA LEU A 77 2.56 2.51 4.16
C LEU A 77 3.86 2.07 3.46
N PRO A 78 4.08 0.78 3.14
CA PRO A 78 5.35 0.37 2.53
C PRO A 78 5.65 1.12 1.24
N GLY A 79 4.67 1.21 0.34
CA GLY A 79 4.81 1.90 -0.95
C GLY A 79 4.99 3.41 -0.81
N ALA A 80 4.33 4.04 0.16
CA ALA A 80 4.54 5.46 0.46
C ALA A 80 5.96 5.73 0.96
N ILE A 81 6.46 4.88 1.86
CA ILE A 81 7.84 4.98 2.36
C ILE A 81 8.84 4.78 1.22
N THR A 82 8.65 3.76 0.37
CA THR A 82 9.50 3.54 -0.80
C THR A 82 9.47 4.73 -1.76
N TYR A 83 8.30 5.33 -1.99
CA TYR A 83 8.17 6.52 -2.82
C TYR A 83 8.91 7.73 -2.22
N LEU A 84 8.79 7.96 -0.92
CA LEU A 84 9.55 9.02 -0.23
C LEU A 84 11.06 8.80 -0.32
N LEU A 85 11.53 7.56 -0.09
CA LEU A 85 12.94 7.22 -0.22
C LEU A 85 13.46 7.44 -1.65
N ALA A 86 12.66 7.05 -2.66
CA ALA A 86 13.01 7.29 -4.06
C ALA A 86 13.09 8.79 -4.38
N MET A 87 12.16 9.61 -3.89
CA MET A 87 12.22 11.06 -4.07
C MET A 87 13.42 11.69 -3.36
N SER A 88 13.71 11.28 -2.12
CA SER A 88 14.88 11.76 -1.39
C SER A 88 16.19 11.41 -2.10
N TRP A 89 16.28 10.20 -2.68
CA TRP A 89 17.42 9.79 -3.48
C TRP A 89 17.61 10.69 -4.70
N VAL A 90 16.55 10.87 -5.51
CA VAL A 90 16.58 11.72 -6.70
C VAL A 90 16.91 13.18 -6.37
N ALA A 91 16.49 13.67 -5.19
CA ALA A 91 16.80 15.04 -4.77
C ALA A 91 18.27 15.26 -4.40
N ILE A 92 19.00 14.19 -4.05
CA ILE A 92 20.42 14.25 -3.63
C ILE A 92 21.36 13.99 -4.82
N THR A 93 20.89 13.32 -5.87
CA THR A 93 21.63 13.04 -7.12
C THR A 93 21.48 14.16 -8.14
#